data_AF-A0A856M564-F1
#
_entry.id   AF-A0A856M564-F1
#
_cell.length_a   1.000
_cell.length_b   1.000
_cell.length_c   1.000
_cell.angle_alpha   90.00
_cell.angle_beta   90.00
_cell.angle_gamma   90.00
#
_symmetry.space_group_name_H-M   'P 1'
#
loop_
_entity.id
_entity.type
_entity.pdbx_description
1 polymer ?
#
loop_
_entity_poly.entity_id
_entity_poly.type
_entity_poly.pdbx_seq_one_letter_code
_entity_poly.pdbx_strand_id
1 'polypeptide(L)'
;MAKVKLLEKKMTEKDVLEYGSSLRLFDGSTHVLIGKDCLHTHTKNKRPISQCYSDIRNVKNVEGVIVGKRVSPHSSLLFTTEAFQPARKVTQVYKAPKMPRRSTQVRPRNTSGRAKKVSVLLSETGYANVHQLKQVLLDAGAKKVPNI
;
A
#
# COMPACT_ATOMS: atom_id res chain seq x y z
N MET A 1 1.84 4.94 -8.25
CA MET A 1 0.57 4.29 -8.65
C MET A 1 0.73 3.77 -10.08
N ALA A 2 0.38 2.50 -10.34
CA ALA A 2 0.45 1.95 -11.70
C ALA A 2 -0.54 2.66 -12.62
N LYS A 3 -0.12 2.95 -13.86
CA LYS A 3 -0.96 3.63 -14.85
C LYS A 3 -2.02 2.65 -15.36
N VAL A 4 -3.29 2.87 -15.02
CA VAL A 4 -4.42 2.06 -15.48
C VAL A 4 -4.47 2.11 -17.02
N LYS A 5 -4.26 0.96 -17.67
CA LYS A 5 -4.37 0.84 -19.12
C LYS A 5 -5.84 0.65 -19.52
N LEU A 6 -6.30 1.53 -20.41
CA LEU A 6 -7.64 1.47 -20.99
C LEU A 6 -7.61 0.60 -22.25
N LEU A 7 -8.68 -0.13 -22.46
CA LEU A 7 -8.94 -0.87 -23.68
C LEU A 7 -9.87 -0.04 -24.57
N GLU A 8 -9.75 -0.19 -25.89
CA GLU A 8 -10.67 0.43 -26.86
C GLU A 8 -12.03 -0.30 -26.92
N LYS A 9 -12.47 -0.88 -25.80
CA LYS A 9 -13.76 -1.54 -25.65
C LYS A 9 -14.65 -0.67 -24.75
N LYS A 10 -15.79 -0.24 -25.30
CA LYS A 10 -16.81 0.51 -24.54
C LYS A 10 -17.49 -0.41 -23.54
N MET A 11 -17.68 0.09 -22.33
CA MET A 11 -18.38 -0.57 -21.24
C MET A 11 -19.79 -0.01 -21.18
N THR A 12 -20.81 -0.83 -21.40
CA THR A 12 -22.23 -0.45 -21.39
C THR A 12 -22.83 -0.49 -19.98
N GLU A 13 -24.05 0.04 -19.80
CA GLU A 13 -24.77 -0.05 -18.52
C GLU A 13 -24.89 -1.49 -18.01
N LYS A 14 -25.16 -2.45 -18.92
CA LYS A 14 -25.25 -3.87 -18.57
C LYS A 14 -23.92 -4.41 -18.04
N ASP A 15 -22.83 -4.04 -18.69
CA ASP A 15 -21.48 -4.41 -18.24
C ASP A 15 -21.16 -3.80 -16.86
N VAL A 16 -21.63 -2.57 -16.59
CA VAL A 16 -21.45 -1.95 -15.26
C VAL A 16 -22.14 -2.75 -14.17
N LEU A 17 -23.32 -3.31 -14.46
CA LEU A 17 -24.06 -4.16 -13.53
C LEU A 17 -23.40 -5.53 -13.33
N GLU A 18 -22.76 -6.07 -14.37
CA GLU A 18 -22.15 -7.40 -14.33
C GLU A 18 -20.77 -7.39 -13.65
N TYR A 19 -19.94 -6.39 -13.93
CA TYR A 19 -18.55 -6.33 -13.44
C TYR A 19 -18.34 -5.35 -12.27
N GLY A 20 -19.30 -4.45 -12.02
CA GLY A 20 -19.18 -3.37 -11.05
C GLY A 20 -19.85 -3.68 -9.71
N SER A 21 -19.19 -3.30 -8.62
CA SER A 21 -19.74 -3.27 -7.26
C SER A 21 -19.94 -1.84 -6.74
N SER A 22 -19.06 -0.92 -7.16
CA SER A 22 -19.11 0.48 -6.73
C SER A 22 -18.68 1.42 -7.84
N LEU A 23 -19.27 2.61 -7.81
CA LEU A 23 -19.07 3.67 -8.79
C LEU A 23 -18.50 4.90 -8.12
N ARG A 24 -17.63 5.59 -8.84
CA ARG A 24 -17.20 6.95 -8.50
C ARG A 24 -17.59 7.87 -9.64
N LEU A 25 -18.34 8.91 -9.34
CA LEU A 25 -18.76 9.91 -10.31
C LEU A 25 -17.72 11.05 -10.42
N PHE A 26 -17.88 11.94 -11.40
CA PHE A 26 -16.98 13.08 -11.59
C PHE A 26 -17.07 14.16 -10.50
N ASP A 27 -18.25 14.33 -9.90
CA ASP A 27 -18.48 15.19 -8.72
C ASP A 27 -17.72 14.70 -7.47
N GLY A 28 -17.11 13.51 -7.55
CA GLY A 28 -16.35 12.89 -6.46
C GLY A 28 -17.18 11.99 -5.56
N SER A 29 -18.50 11.95 -5.74
CA SER A 29 -19.41 11.09 -5.01
C SER A 29 -19.14 9.61 -5.29
N THR A 30 -19.52 8.78 -4.33
CA THR A 30 -19.39 7.33 -4.43
C THR A 30 -20.75 6.67 -4.27
N HIS A 31 -21.03 5.73 -5.16
CA HIS A 31 -22.27 4.98 -5.15
C HIS A 31 -21.95 3.48 -5.09
N VAL A 32 -22.77 2.74 -4.36
CA VAL A 32 -22.73 1.28 -4.34
C VAL A 32 -23.81 0.77 -5.29
N LEU A 33 -23.48 -0.24 -6.09
CA LEU A 33 -24.45 -0.87 -6.98
C LEU A 33 -25.28 -1.89 -6.20
N ILE A 34 -26.61 -1.78 -6.30
CA ILE A 34 -27.58 -2.67 -5.69
C ILE A 34 -28.60 -3.05 -6.77
N GLY A 35 -28.40 -4.22 -7.38
CA GLY A 35 -29.20 -4.62 -8.55
C GLY A 35 -29.05 -3.56 -9.65
N LYS A 36 -30.16 -3.04 -10.17
CA LYS A 36 -30.18 -2.02 -11.25
C LYS A 36 -29.97 -0.58 -10.77
N ASP A 37 -29.83 -0.39 -9.46
CA ASP A 37 -29.82 0.93 -8.84
C ASP A 37 -28.48 1.26 -8.20
N CYS A 38 -28.14 2.54 -8.22
CA CYS A 38 -26.99 3.15 -7.58
C CYS A 38 -27.42 3.80 -6.26
N LEU A 39 -26.91 3.30 -5.14
CA LEU A 39 -27.13 3.88 -3.82
C LEU A 39 -25.97 4.80 -3.45
N HIS A 40 -26.23 6.09 -3.24
CA HIS A 40 -25.22 7.02 -2.76
C HIS A 40 -24.76 6.63 -1.34
N THR A 41 -23.45 6.56 -1.10
CA THR A 41 -22.88 6.08 0.17
C THR A 41 -23.29 6.95 1.37
N HIS A 42 -23.15 8.27 1.24
CA HIS A 42 -23.46 9.25 2.30
C HIS A 42 -24.95 9.56 2.45
N THR A 43 -25.60 10.00 1.37
CA THR A 43 -27.01 10.47 1.43
C THR A 43 -28.02 9.34 1.42
N LYS A 44 -27.61 8.09 1.14
CA LYS A 44 -28.49 6.92 0.96
C LYS A 44 -29.57 7.11 -0.10
N ASN A 45 -29.41 8.10 -0.98
CA ASN A 45 -30.29 8.32 -2.11
C ASN A 45 -30.09 7.22 -3.15
N LYS A 46 -31.21 6.62 -3.54
CA LYS A 46 -31.24 5.55 -4.54
C LYS A 46 -31.64 6.15 -5.88
N ARG A 47 -30.83 5.88 -6.92
CA ARG A 47 -31.10 6.33 -8.29
C ARG A 47 -30.87 5.18 -9.27
N PRO A 48 -31.61 5.09 -10.38
CA PRO A 48 -31.35 4.10 -11.41
C PRO A 48 -30.00 4.34 -12.08
N ILE A 49 -29.34 3.26 -12.51
CA ILE A 49 -28.01 3.37 -13.12
C ILE A 49 -28.00 4.22 -14.40
N SER A 50 -29.08 4.18 -15.18
CA SER A 50 -29.23 4.94 -16.42
C SER A 50 -29.09 6.45 -16.21
N GLN A 51 -29.52 6.96 -15.04
CA GLN A 51 -29.37 8.38 -14.70
C GLN A 51 -27.94 8.74 -14.28
N CYS A 52 -27.19 7.79 -13.70
CA CYS A 52 -25.83 8.03 -13.23
C CYS A 52 -24.78 7.72 -14.29
N TYR A 53 -25.11 6.94 -15.32
CA TYR A 53 -24.16 6.33 -16.24
C TYR A 53 -23.29 7.35 -17.00
N SER A 54 -23.86 8.49 -17.40
CA SER A 54 -23.12 9.58 -18.04
C SER A 54 -22.01 10.14 -17.16
N ASP A 55 -22.23 10.15 -15.86
CA ASP A 55 -21.39 10.84 -14.88
C ASP A 55 -20.38 9.90 -14.21
N ILE A 56 -20.39 8.62 -14.58
CA ILE A 56 -19.44 7.63 -14.07
C ILE A 56 -18.04 7.98 -14.53
N ARG A 57 -17.16 8.24 -13.57
CA ARG A 57 -15.72 8.40 -13.77
C ARG A 57 -15.01 7.05 -13.72
N ASN A 58 -15.27 6.26 -12.68
CA ASN A 58 -14.65 4.95 -12.48
C ASN A 58 -15.68 3.93 -11.99
N VAL A 59 -15.60 2.71 -12.53
CA VAL A 59 -16.29 1.52 -12.04
C VAL A 59 -15.27 0.64 -11.34
N LYS A 60 -15.59 0.19 -10.13
CA LYS A 60 -14.76 -0.72 -9.35
C LYS A 60 -15.48 -2.04 -9.11
N ASN A 61 -14.70 -3.12 -9.07
CA ASN A 61 -15.17 -4.44 -8.66
C ASN A 61 -15.15 -4.58 -7.12
N VAL A 62 -15.64 -5.69 -6.58
CA VAL A 62 -15.70 -6.04 -5.14
C VAL A 62 -14.34 -5.90 -4.46
N GLU A 63 -13.25 -6.23 -5.16
CA GLU A 63 -11.87 -6.08 -4.67
C GLU A 63 -11.37 -4.61 -4.65
N GLY A 64 -12.18 -3.65 -5.11
CA GLY A 64 -11.80 -2.24 -5.21
C GLY A 64 -10.95 -1.87 -6.42
N VAL A 65 -10.69 -2.83 -7.31
CA VAL A 65 -9.94 -2.65 -8.57
C VAL A 65 -10.80 -1.92 -9.61
N ILE A 66 -10.20 -0.97 -10.34
CA ILE A 66 -10.89 -0.20 -11.37
C ILE A 66 -11.02 -1.05 -12.64
N VAL A 67 -12.22 -1.54 -12.93
CA VAL A 67 -12.56 -2.36 -14.11
C VAL A 67 -13.07 -1.51 -15.29
N GLY A 68 -13.60 -0.33 -15.00
CA GLY A 68 -14.06 0.62 -16.01
C GLY A 68 -13.61 2.02 -15.66
N LYS A 69 -13.21 2.80 -16.66
CA LYS A 69 -12.79 4.19 -16.45
C LYS A 69 -13.13 5.04 -17.65
N ARG A 70 -13.59 6.25 -17.36
CA ARG A 70 -13.85 7.31 -18.31
C ARG A 70 -12.73 8.34 -18.22
N VAL A 71 -12.23 8.81 -19.37
CA VAL A 71 -11.10 9.75 -19.43
C VAL A 71 -11.55 11.16 -19.06
N SER A 72 -12.67 11.60 -19.64
CA SER A 72 -13.32 12.89 -19.43
C SER A 72 -14.85 12.73 -19.36
N PRO A 73 -15.59 13.69 -18.77
CA PRO A 73 -17.05 13.56 -18.59
C PRO A 73 -17.81 13.18 -19.87
N HIS A 74 -17.41 13.73 -21.01
CA HIS A 74 -18.08 13.52 -22.30
C HIS A 74 -17.51 12.35 -23.13
N SER A 75 -16.46 11.67 -22.66
CA SER A 75 -15.88 10.50 -23.35
C SER A 75 -16.64 9.21 -23.04
N SER A 76 -16.56 8.18 -23.87
CA SER A 76 -17.16 6.88 -23.53
C SER A 76 -16.51 6.24 -22.30
N LEU A 77 -17.30 5.52 -21.50
CA LEU A 77 -16.78 4.64 -20.46
C LEU A 77 -16.06 3.45 -21.13
N LEU A 78 -14.79 3.24 -20.79
CA LEU A 78 -13.97 2.19 -21.39
C LEU A 78 -13.59 1.14 -20.33
N PHE A 79 -13.48 -0.11 -20.76
CA PHE A 79 -12.92 -1.15 -19.92
C PHE A 79 -11.44 -0.92 -19.65
N THR A 80 -10.97 -1.37 -18.49
CA THR A 80 -9.55 -1.45 -18.18
C THR A 80 -9.04 -2.86 -18.46
N THR A 81 -7.72 -2.98 -18.62
CA THR A 81 -7.07 -4.30 -18.72
C THR A 81 -7.37 -5.24 -17.55
N GLU A 82 -7.59 -4.69 -16.34
CA GLU A 82 -7.92 -5.45 -15.13
C GLU A 82 -9.30 -6.14 -15.22
N ALA A 83 -10.22 -5.63 -16.03
CA ALA A 83 -11.53 -6.27 -16.22
C ALA A 83 -11.45 -7.63 -16.92
N PHE A 84 -10.42 -7.84 -17.74
CA PHE A 84 -10.24 -9.06 -18.54
C PHE A 84 -8.97 -9.83 -18.18
N GLN A 85 -8.28 -9.48 -17.08
CA GLN A 85 -7.14 -10.29 -16.69
C GLN A 85 -7.64 -11.72 -16.40
N PRO A 86 -7.15 -12.74 -17.13
CA PRO A 86 -7.51 -14.11 -16.83
C PRO A 86 -7.12 -14.39 -15.38
N ALA A 87 -7.99 -15.08 -14.64
CA ALA A 87 -7.77 -15.54 -13.27
C ALA A 87 -6.29 -15.90 -13.11
N ARG A 88 -5.57 -15.04 -12.39
CA ARG A 88 -4.11 -14.98 -12.23
C ARG A 88 -3.42 -16.18 -12.91
N LYS A 89 -2.79 -15.98 -14.07
CA LYS A 89 -1.70 -16.88 -14.45
C LYS A 89 -0.70 -16.78 -13.32
N VAL A 90 -0.75 -17.73 -12.40
CA VAL A 90 0.26 -17.93 -11.38
C VAL A 90 1.51 -18.16 -12.21
N THR A 91 2.29 -17.12 -12.44
CA THR A 91 3.66 -17.24 -12.88
C THR A 91 4.36 -17.92 -11.72
N GLN A 92 4.28 -19.26 -11.68
CA GLN A 92 5.23 -20.08 -10.98
C GLN A 92 6.56 -19.80 -11.68
N VAL A 93 7.19 -18.71 -11.29
CA VAL A 93 8.59 -18.47 -11.60
C VAL A 93 9.29 -19.63 -10.91
N TYR A 94 9.71 -20.62 -11.69
CA TYR A 94 10.57 -21.69 -11.21
C TYR A 94 11.78 -21.03 -10.56
N LYS A 95 11.81 -21.03 -9.22
CA LYS A 95 13.00 -20.64 -8.49
C LYS A 95 13.86 -21.88 -8.43
N ALA A 96 14.84 -21.97 -9.31
CA ALA A 96 15.87 -23.00 -9.21
C ALA A 96 16.40 -23.02 -7.76
N PRO A 97 16.49 -24.19 -7.11
CA PRO A 97 17.03 -24.28 -5.77
C PRO A 97 18.40 -23.64 -5.77
N LYS A 98 18.59 -22.63 -4.92
CA LYS A 98 19.90 -21.97 -4.77
C LYS A 98 20.90 -23.06 -4.39
N MET A 99 21.84 -23.35 -5.28
CA MET A 99 22.96 -24.24 -4.95
C MET A 99 23.58 -23.78 -3.63
N PRO A 100 23.91 -24.71 -2.70
CA PRO A 100 24.63 -24.35 -1.50
C PRO A 100 25.94 -23.70 -1.93
N ARG A 101 26.10 -22.42 -1.59
CA ARG A 101 27.35 -21.71 -1.84
C ARG A 101 28.44 -22.48 -1.09
N ARG A 102 29.45 -22.99 -1.81
CA ARG A 102 30.72 -23.40 -1.20
C ARG A 102 31.11 -22.31 -0.21
N SER A 103 31.42 -22.72 1.01
CA SER A 103 31.69 -21.87 2.17
C SER A 103 32.49 -20.63 1.79
N THR A 104 31.78 -19.54 1.48
CA THR A 104 32.38 -18.22 1.42
C THR A 104 32.90 -17.95 2.81
N GLN A 105 34.24 -17.84 2.95
CA GLN A 105 34.85 -17.38 4.19
C GLN A 105 34.08 -16.16 4.66
N VAL A 106 33.43 -16.31 5.81
CA VAL A 106 32.70 -15.23 6.46
C VAL A 106 33.76 -14.20 6.83
N ARG A 107 33.89 -13.15 6.01
CA ARG A 107 34.66 -11.99 6.44
C ARG A 107 33.98 -11.48 7.71
N PRO A 108 34.73 -11.29 8.82
CA PRO A 108 34.15 -10.76 10.04
C PRO A 108 33.49 -9.44 9.69
N ARG A 109 32.19 -9.35 9.94
CA ARG A 109 31.41 -8.14 9.71
C ARG A 109 31.96 -7.11 10.69
N ASN A 110 32.72 -6.14 10.20
CA ASN A 110 33.16 -5.01 11.00
C ASN A 110 31.90 -4.27 11.48
N THR A 111 31.43 -4.60 12.68
CA THR A 111 30.47 -3.80 13.43
C THR A 111 31.21 -2.61 14.01
N SER A 112 31.64 -1.69 13.14
CA SER A 112 31.95 -0.33 13.57
C SER A 112 30.63 0.39 13.85
N GLY A 113 29.97 -0.02 14.95
CA GLY A 113 28.86 0.74 15.50
C GLY A 113 29.41 2.07 15.98
N ARG A 114 29.03 3.16 15.32
CA ARG A 114 29.38 4.52 15.75
C ARG A 114 28.86 4.70 17.18
N ALA A 115 29.77 4.80 18.16
CA ALA A 115 29.41 5.07 19.54
C ALA A 115 28.66 6.40 19.62
N LYS A 116 27.42 6.36 20.10
CA LYS A 116 26.63 7.57 20.36
C LYS A 116 26.95 8.05 21.77
N LYS A 117 27.40 9.30 21.90
CA LYS A 117 27.52 9.95 23.21
C LYS A 117 26.10 10.27 23.69
N VAL A 118 25.77 9.82 24.90
CA VAL A 118 24.51 10.14 25.58
C VAL A 118 24.91 10.72 26.93
N SER A 119 24.43 11.92 27.24
CA SER A 119 24.59 12.57 28.52
C SER A 119 23.30 12.40 29.33
N VAL A 120 23.42 11.87 30.54
CA VAL A 120 22.31 11.67 31.49
C VAL A 120 22.68 12.37 32.80
N LEU A 121 21.71 13.01 33.46
CA LEU A 121 21.94 13.67 34.73
C LEU A 121 22.07 12.63 35.85
N LEU A 122 22.97 12.84 36.81
CA LEU A 122 23.23 11.87 37.90
C LEU A 122 21.94 11.59 38.71
N SER A 123 21.11 12.59 38.93
CA SER A 123 19.82 12.48 39.64
C SER A 123 18.85 11.49 38.99
N GLU A 124 18.91 11.32 37.66
CA GLU A 124 18.03 10.42 36.91
C GLU A 124 18.46 8.96 37.01
N THR A 125 19.72 8.71 37.39
CA THR A 125 20.31 7.36 37.41
C THR A 125 20.07 6.62 38.72
N GLY A 126 19.61 7.32 39.77
CA GLY A 126 19.40 6.74 41.11
C GLY A 126 20.68 6.45 41.90
N TYR A 127 21.86 6.80 41.38
CA TYR A 127 23.14 6.63 42.08
C TYR A 127 23.49 7.87 42.89
N ALA A 128 23.97 7.66 44.12
CA ALA A 128 24.36 8.75 45.02
C ALA A 128 25.68 9.43 44.62
N ASN A 129 26.57 8.73 43.91
CA ASN A 129 27.90 9.24 43.57
C ASN A 129 28.31 8.87 42.14
N VAL A 130 28.94 9.81 41.44
CA VAL A 130 29.52 9.65 40.10
C VAL A 130 30.52 8.48 40.05
N HIS A 131 31.28 8.25 41.12
CA HIS A 131 32.25 7.16 41.19
C HIS A 131 31.60 5.77 41.16
N GLN A 132 30.46 5.61 41.85
CA GLN A 132 29.71 4.34 41.84
C GLN A 132 29.10 4.08 40.46
N LEU A 133 28.45 5.09 39.88
CA LEU A 133 27.89 5.00 38.53
C LEU A 133 28.98 4.64 37.50
N LYS A 134 30.16 5.24 37.62
CA LYS A 134 31.30 4.97 36.74
C LYS A 134 31.75 3.51 36.81
N GLN A 135 31.84 2.91 38.00
CA GLN A 135 32.20 1.50 38.14
C GLN A 135 31.18 0.59 37.47
N VAL A 136 29.89 0.80 37.77
CA VAL A 136 28.80 0.01 37.16
C VAL A 136 28.80 0.10 35.63
N LEU A 137 29.03 1.29 35.07
CA LEU A 137 29.09 1.47 33.62
C LEU A 137 30.30 0.75 33.00
N LEU A 138 31.46 0.77 33.65
CA LEU A 138 32.64 0.05 33.20
C LEU A 138 32.40 -1.46 33.25
N ASP A 139 31.77 -1.98 34.31
CA ASP A 139 31.43 -3.39 34.46
C ASP A 139 30.40 -3.85 33.39
N ALA A 140 29.47 -2.96 33.03
CA ALA A 140 28.52 -3.19 31.94
C ALA A 140 29.14 -3.10 30.52
N GLY A 141 30.45 -2.86 30.42
CA GLY A 141 31.20 -2.84 29.16
C GLY A 141 31.30 -1.46 28.49
N ALA A 142 30.96 -0.37 29.19
CA ALA A 142 31.22 0.97 28.67
C ALA A 142 32.73 1.25 28.60
N LYS A 143 33.18 1.95 27.55
CA LYS A 143 34.58 2.33 27.38
C LYS A 143 34.81 3.76 27.88
N LYS A 144 35.87 3.95 28.68
CA LYS A 144 36.35 5.30 29.04
C LYS A 144 36.80 6.03 27.79
N VAL A 145 36.16 7.15 27.47
CA VAL A 145 36.60 8.03 26.39
C VAL A 145 37.69 8.96 26.95
N PRO A 146 38.88 9.04 26.33
CA PRO A 146 39.89 10.01 26.74
C PRO A 146 39.37 11.43 26.49
N ASN A 147 39.57 12.32 27.46
CA ASN A 147 39.24 13.73 27.30
C ASN A 147 40.17 14.31 26.21
N ILE A 148 39.60 15.01 25.24
CA ILE A 148 40.34 15.87 24.29
C ILE A 148 40.47 17.23 24.95
#